data_AF-A0A5K1G9G4-F1
#
_entry.id   AF-A0A5K1G9G4-F1
#
_cell.length_a   1.000
_cell.length_b   1.000
_cell.length_c   1.000
_cell.angle_alpha   90.00
_cell.angle_beta   90.00
_cell.angle_gamma   90.00
#
_symmetry.space_group_name_H-M   'P 1'
#
loop_
_entity.id
_entity.type
_entity.pdbx_description
1 polymer ?
#
loop_
_entity_poly.entity_id
_entity_poly.type
_entity_poly.pdbx_seq_one_letter_code
_entity_poly.pdbx_strand_id
1 'polypeptide(L)' 'GDPVETARAIKDLVKQELRRCTDEAERSLHMTPAPKLALVIDGKCLMYALDPQLRGNLLRLSLNCSSVVCCRVSPLQKAQ' A
#
# COMPACT_ATOMS: atom_id res chain seq x y z
N GLY A 1 14.76 -22.15 1.78
CA GLY A 1 14.38 -21.02 2.63
C GLY A 1 13.03 -21.30 3.22
N ASP A 2 12.82 -20.94 4.49
CA ASP A 2 11.54 -21.15 5.17
C ASP A 2 10.45 -20.25 4.55
N PRO A 3 9.34 -20.82 4.03
CA PRO A 3 8.22 -20.05 3.49
C PRO A 3 7.61 -19.06 4.50
N VAL A 4 7.62 -19.39 5.80
CA VAL A 4 7.06 -18.55 6.86
C VAL A 4 7.94 -17.31 7.07
N GLU A 5 9.25 -17.51 7.16
CA GLU A 5 10.22 -16.42 7.27
C GLU A 5 10.16 -15.50 6.05
N THR A 6 10.02 -16.08 4.86
CA THR A 6 9.87 -15.32 3.61
C THR A 6 8.59 -14.47 3.62
N ALA A 7 7.45 -15.03 4.02
CA ALA A 7 6.19 -14.30 4.10
C ALA A 7 6.26 -13.15 5.12
N ARG A 8 6.92 -13.39 6.26
CA ARG A 8 7.15 -12.36 7.28
C ARG A 8 8.02 -11.22 6.74
N ALA A 9 9.13 -11.54 6.09
CA ALA A 9 10.02 -10.54 5.50
C ALA A 9 9.30 -9.68 4.45
N ILE A 10 8.47 -10.29 3.61
CA ILE A 10 7.66 -9.54 2.62
C ILE A 10 6.65 -8.63 3.33
N LYS A 11 5.96 -9.12 4.36
CA LYS A 11 5.00 -8.30 5.13
C LYS A 11 5.68 -7.09 5.78
N ASP A 12 6.87 -7.28 6.35
CA ASP A 12 7.64 -6.21 6.98
C ASP A 12 8.11 -5.17 5.95
N LEU A 13 8.52 -5.62 4.76
CA LEU A 13 8.86 -4.74 3.64
C LEU A 13 7.63 -3.92 3.18
N VAL A 14 6.47 -4.56 2.98
CA VAL A 14 5.23 -3.87 2.62
C VAL A 14 4.86 -2.84 3.69
N LYS A 15 5.00 -3.17 4.98
CA LYS A 15 4.75 -2.24 6.08
C LYS A 15 5.68 -1.03 6.03
N GLN A 16 6.97 -1.23 5.72
CA GLN A 16 7.93 -0.14 5.58
C GLN A 16 7.59 0.77 4.40
N GLU A 17 7.30 0.20 3.24
CA GLU A 17 6.94 0.97 2.04
C GLU A 17 5.63 1.75 2.23
N LEU A 18 4.60 1.16 2.82
CA LEU A 18 3.35 1.89 3.10
C LEU A 18 3.58 3.12 3.97
N ARG A 19 4.44 3.03 5.00
CA ARG A 19 4.77 4.17 5.85
C ARG A 19 5.55 5.23 5.07
N ARG A 20 6.60 4.83 4.35
CA ARG A 20 7.42 5.73 3.54
C ARG A 20 6.55 6.50 2.53
N CYS A 21 5.72 5.79 1.77
CA CYS A 21 4.82 6.41 0.80
C CYS A 21 3.79 7.34 1.46
N THR A 22 3.30 7.00 2.66
CA THR A 22 2.35 7.87 3.40
C THR A 22 3.02 9.18 3.79
N ASP A 23 4.22 9.11 4.36
CA ASP A 23 4.97 10.31 4.77
C ASP A 23 5.31 11.20 3.56
N GLU A 24 5.68 10.59 2.43
CA GLU A 24 5.95 11.31 1.17
C GLU A 24 4.69 11.97 0.59
N ALA A 25 3.55 11.27 0.64
CA ALA A 25 2.28 11.81 0.17
C ALA A 25 1.86 13.03 1.01
N GLU A 26 1.95 12.93 2.34
CA GLU A 26 1.58 14.01 3.27
C GLU A 26 2.47 15.24 3.08
N ARG A 27 3.78 15.05 2.92
CA ARG A 27 4.70 16.16 2.61
C ARG A 27 4.37 16.83 1.28
N SER A 28 3.99 16.04 0.28
CA SER A 28 3.65 16.55 -1.06
C SER A 28 2.37 17.38 -1.04
N LEU A 29 1.40 17.07 -0.17
CA LEU A 29 0.15 17.84 -0.04
C LEU A 29 0.35 19.27 0.47
N HIS A 30 1.49 19.57 1.11
CA HIS A 30 1.84 20.92 1.54
C HIS A 30 2.43 21.80 0.42
N MET A 31 2.69 21.25 -0.77
CA MET A 31 3.13 22.03 -1.92
C MET A 31 1.97 22.82 -2.54
N THR A 32 2.26 23.98 -3.13
CA THR A 32 1.27 24.79 -3.85
C THR A 32 1.72 25.01 -5.31
N PRO A 33 0.94 24.55 -6.31
CA PRO A 33 -0.26 23.73 -6.18
C PRO A 33 0.05 22.32 -5.66
N ALA A 34 -0.88 21.72 -4.92
CA ALA A 34 -0.73 20.35 -4.44
C ALA A 34 -0.76 19.38 -5.63
N PRO A 35 0.19 18.42 -5.73
CA PRO A 35 0.23 17.46 -6.81
C PRO A 35 -0.90 16.43 -6.66
N LYS A 36 -1.41 15.92 -7.79
CA LYS A 36 -2.30 14.77 -7.81
C LYS A 36 -1.49 13.49 -7.72
N LEU A 37 -1.66 12.74 -6.63
CA LEU A 37 -0.95 11.50 -6.39
C LEU A 37 -1.73 10.29 -6.91
N ALA A 38 -1.01 9.25 -7.32
CA ALA A 38 -1.58 7.97 -7.71
C ALA A 38 -0.82 6.83 -7.02
N LEU A 39 -1.56 5.86 -6.47
CA LEU A 39 -0.98 4.64 -5.89
C LEU A 39 -1.13 3.48 -6.87
N VAL A 40 -0.04 2.78 -7.15
CA VAL A 40 -0.06 1.50 -7.86
C VAL A 40 0.42 0.41 -6.92
N ILE A 41 -0.39 -0.63 -6.72
CA ILE A 41 -0.06 -1.75 -5.84
C ILE A 41 -0.36 -3.06 -6.57
N ASP A 42 0.58 -4.00 -6.53
CA ASP A 42 0.35 -5.32 -7.12
C ASP A 42 -0.42 -6.26 -6.18
N GLY A 43 -1.00 -7.32 -6.73
CA GLY A 43 -1.82 -8.25 -5.97
C GLY A 43 -1.05 -8.94 -4.84
N LYS A 44 0.24 -9.21 -5.02
CA LYS A 44 1.06 -9.86 -3.98
C LYS A 44 1.25 -8.93 -2.79
N CYS A 45 1.61 -7.67 -3.02
CA CYS A 45 1.74 -6.66 -1.97
C CYS A 45 0.38 -6.35 -1.34
N LEU A 46 -0.68 -6.27 -2.16
CA LEU A 46 -2.05 -6.01 -1.68
C LEU A 46 -2.50 -7.08 -0.69
N MET A 47 -2.17 -8.35 -0.91
CA MET A 47 -2.48 -9.44 0.04
C MET A 47 -1.94 -9.15 1.44
N TYR A 48 -0.68 -8.70 1.54
CA TYR A 48 -0.07 -8.36 2.84
C TYR A 48 -0.59 -7.02 3.36
N ALA A 49 -0.86 -6.05 2.48
CA ALA A 49 -1.37 -4.74 2.85
C ALA A 49 -2.81 -4.78 3.39
N LEU A 50 -3.60 -5.79 3.01
CA LEU A 50 -4.94 -6.07 3.53
C LEU A 50 -4.94 -6.78 4.89
N ASP A 51 -3.78 -7.20 5.39
CA ASP A 51 -3.65 -7.73 6.75
C ASP A 51 -4.22 -6.73 7.77
N PRO A 52 -4.98 -7.18 8.79
CA PRO A 52 -5.62 -6.28 9.75
C PRO A 52 -4.68 -5.26 10.40
N GLN A 53 -3.40 -5.62 10.59
CA GLN A 53 -2.40 -4.72 11.18
C GLN A 53 -1.91 -3.63 10.21
N LEU A 54 -2.07 -3.82 8.90
CA LEU A 54 -1.57 -2.92 7.85
C LEU A 54 -2.68 -2.20 7.08
N ARG A 55 -3.92 -2.73 7.10
CA ARG A 55 -5.06 -2.19 6.35
C ARG A 55 -5.29 -0.70 6.61
N GLY A 56 -5.10 -0.23 7.84
CA GLY A 56 -5.22 1.18 8.19
C GLY A 56 -4.19 2.07 7.48
N ASN A 57 -2.96 1.59 7.34
CA ASN A 57 -1.90 2.32 6.64
C ASN A 57 -2.19 2.39 5.14
N LEU A 58 -2.63 1.28 4.53
CA LEU A 58 -3.02 1.25 3.13
C LEU A 58 -4.17 2.23 2.85
N LEU A 59 -5.19 2.27 3.72
CA LEU A 59 -6.31 3.19 3.59
C LEU A 59 -5.86 4.64 3.69
N ARG A 60 -5.03 4.99 4.68
CA ARG A 60 -4.51 6.35 4.86
C ARG A 60 -3.74 6.83 3.63
N LEU A 61 -2.83 6.01 3.10
CA LEU A 61 -2.11 6.33 1.86
C LEU A 61 -3.06 6.49 0.66
N SER A 62 -4.04 5.59 0.53
CA SER A 62 -4.99 5.59 -0.57
C SER A 62 -5.85 6.86 -0.59
N LEU A 63 -6.25 7.37 0.58
CA LEU A 63 -7.04 8.59 0.71
C LEU A 63 -6.26 9.86 0.34
N ASN A 64 -4.92 9.82 0.42
CA ASN A 64 -4.06 10.91 -0.06
C ASN A 64 -3.87 10.88 -1.59
N CYS A 65 -4.33 9.82 -2.27
CA CYS A 65 -4.18 9.65 -3.71
C CYS A 65 -5.48 9.99 -4.45
N SER A 66 -5.36 10.64 -5.61
CA SER A 66 -6.48 10.88 -6.53
C SER A 66 -6.95 9.61 -7.24
N SER A 67 -6.08 8.60 -7.34
CA SER A 67 -6.41 7.30 -7.94
C SER A 67 -5.58 6.19 -7.31
N VAL A 68 -6.17 4.99 -7.19
CA VAL A 68 -5.49 3.78 -6.76
C VAL A 68 -5.69 2.70 -7.82
N VAL A 69 -4.60 2.09 -8.27
CA VAL A 69 -4.61 0.99 -9.25
C VAL A 69 -4.05 -0.25 -8.59
N CYS A 70 -4.92 -1.26 -8.45
CA CYS A 70 -4.52 -2.60 -8.02
C CYS A 70 -4.28 -3.48 -9.24
N CYS A 71 -3.03 -3.90 -9.49
CA CYS A 71 -2.67 -4.72 -10.65
C CYS A 71 -2.41 -6.18 -10.27
N ARG A 72 -2.67 -7.12 -11.20
CA ARG A 72 -2.48 -8.58 -10.98
C ARG A 72 -3.25 -9.15 -9.77
N VAL A 73 -4.42 -8.59 -9.45
CA VAL A 73 -5.28 -9.05 -8.36
C VAL A 73 -6.16 -10.25 -8.76
N SER A 74 -6.26 -11.24 -7.89
CA SER A 74 -7.15 -12.38 -8.06
C SER A 74 -8.63 -12.02 -7.76
N PRO A 75 -9.62 -12.81 -8.23
CA PRO A 75 -11.03 -12.58 -7.90
C PRO A 75 -11.32 -12.45 -6.41
N LEU A 76 -10.69 -13.30 -5.59
CA LEU A 76 -10.84 -13.27 -4.12
C LEU A 76 -10.39 -11.93 -3.52
N GLN A 77 -9.26 -11.39 -4.01
CA GLN A 77 -8.73 -10.12 -3.50
C GLN A 77 -9.56 -8.91 -3.91
N LYS A 78 -10.33 -9.00 -5.01
CA LYS A 78 -11.27 -7.95 -5.41
C LYS A 78 -12.49 -7.85 -4.49
N ALA A 79 -12.80 -8.90 -3.73
CA ALA A 79 -13.96 -8.96 -2.85
C ALA A 79 -13.70 -8.51 -1.40
N GLN A 80 -12.45 -8.17 -1.07
CA GLN A 80 -12.02 -7.73 0.26
C GLN A 80 -11.96 -6.22 0.39
#